data_AF-A0A166TVJ4-F1
#
_entry.id   AF-A0A166TVJ4-F1
#
_cell.length_a   1.000
_cell.length_b   1.000
_cell.length_c   1.000
_cell.angle_alpha   90.00
_cell.angle_beta   90.00
_cell.angle_gamma   90.00
#
_symmetry.space_group_name_H-M   'P 1'
#
loop_
_entity.id
_entity.type
_entity.pdbx_description
1 polymer ?
#
loop_
_entity_poly.entity_id
_entity_poly.type
_entity_poly.pdbx_seq_one_letter_code
_entity_poly.pdbx_strand_id
1 'polypeptide(L)'
;MLVTIPPKMSVSKFMGILKGKSSLMIFDRFANLKYKYGNRHFWCRGYYVDTVGRNKTAITKYIQNQLQEDQIAEQISIKEYIDPFTGEQVKRRK
;
A
#
# COMPACT_ATOMS: atom_id res chain seq x y z
N MET A 1 6.19 2.20 -6.74
CA MET A 1 5.67 1.09 -7.58
C MET A 1 6.10 1.31 -9.01
N LEU A 2 6.38 0.24 -9.77
CA LEU A 2 6.65 0.32 -11.21
C LEU A 2 5.62 -0.56 -11.94
N VAL A 3 4.83 0.05 -12.82
CA VAL A 3 3.67 -0.62 -13.44
C VAL A 3 3.70 -0.41 -14.95
N THR A 4 3.34 -1.45 -15.71
CA THR A 4 3.12 -1.35 -17.16
C THR A 4 1.62 -1.22 -17.42
N ILE A 5 1.19 -0.12 -18.03
CA ILE A 5 -0.21 0.17 -18.33
C ILE A 5 -0.39 0.15 -19.85
N PRO A 6 -1.39 -0.56 -20.41
CA PRO A 6 -1.69 -0.51 -21.83
C PRO A 6 -2.03 0.93 -22.27
N PRO A 7 -1.57 1.40 -23.44
CA PRO A 7 -1.79 2.79 -23.88
C PRO A 7 -3.27 3.12 -24.12
N LYS A 8 -4.12 2.10 -24.35
CA LYS A 8 -5.58 2.25 -24.48
C LYS A 8 -6.28 2.57 -23.15
N MET A 9 -5.59 2.37 -22.02
CA MET A 9 -6.12 2.62 -20.68
C MET A 9 -5.49 3.89 -20.13
N SER A 10 -6.32 4.85 -19.70
CA SER A 10 -5.81 6.04 -19.02
C SER A 10 -5.22 5.68 -17.66
N VAL A 11 -4.15 6.40 -17.28
CA VAL A 11 -3.51 6.26 -15.96
C VAL A 11 -4.53 6.53 -14.84
N SER A 12 -5.41 7.51 -15.02
CA SER A 12 -6.45 7.85 -14.05
C SER A 12 -7.44 6.71 -13.83
N LYS A 13 -7.84 5.99 -14.88
CA LYS A 13 -8.72 4.81 -14.78
C LYS A 13 -8.02 3.68 -14.04
N PHE A 14 -6.76 3.41 -14.38
CA PHE A 14 -5.96 2.41 -13.67
C PHE A 14 -5.83 2.73 -12.18
N MET A 15 -5.47 3.96 -11.83
CA MET A 15 -5.32 4.40 -10.44
C MET A 15 -6.65 4.39 -9.67
N GLY A 16 -7.76 4.73 -10.33
CA GLY A 16 -9.09 4.62 -9.73
C GLY A 16 -9.45 3.20 -9.32
N ILE A 17 -9.19 2.23 -10.21
CA ILE A 17 -9.39 0.80 -9.92
C ILE A 17 -8.45 0.35 -8.80
N LEU A 18 -7.16 0.66 -8.92
CA LEU A 18 -6.15 0.23 -7.95
C LEU A 18 -6.47 0.74 -6.55
N LYS A 19 -6.72 2.04 -6.39
CA LYS A 19 -7.04 2.66 -5.08
C LYS A 19 -8.40 2.18 -4.55
N GLY A 20 -9.41 2.05 -5.40
CA GLY A 20 -10.74 1.61 -4.99
C GLY A 20 -10.77 0.16 -4.53
N LYS A 21 -10.26 -0.77 -5.34
CA LYS A 21 -10.25 -2.21 -5.03
C LYS A 21 -9.34 -2.54 -3.86
N SER A 22 -8.14 -1.93 -3.79
CA SER A 22 -7.26 -2.13 -2.64
C SER A 22 -7.90 -1.65 -1.33
N SER A 23 -8.56 -0.49 -1.32
CA SER A 23 -9.27 0.00 -0.13
C SER A 23 -10.31 -1.01 0.35
N LEU A 24 -11.11 -1.55 -0.58
CA LEU A 24 -12.10 -2.58 -0.26
C LEU A 24 -11.44 -3.83 0.36
N MET A 25 -10.39 -4.36 -0.28
CA MET A 25 -9.70 -5.56 0.18
C MET A 25 -9.00 -5.37 1.54
N ILE A 26 -8.55 -4.15 1.85
CA ILE A 26 -7.93 -3.81 3.12
C ILE A 26 -9.00 -3.73 4.21
N PHE A 27 -10.10 -3.01 3.98
CA PHE A 27 -11.18 -2.92 4.97
C PHE A 27 -11.89 -4.25 5.21
N ASP A 28 -11.92 -5.15 4.22
CA ASP A 28 -12.47 -6.50 4.37
C ASP A 28 -11.55 -7.40 5.22
N ARG A 29 -10.23 -7.35 4.99
CA ARG A 29 -9.26 -8.12 5.78
C ARG A 29 -9.02 -7.58 7.19
N PHE A 30 -9.14 -6.26 7.36
CA PHE A 30 -8.80 -5.57 8.60
C PHE A 30 -9.99 -4.72 9.06
N ALA A 31 -11.00 -5.37 9.63
CA ALA A 31 -12.23 -4.72 10.07
C ALA A 31 -12.00 -3.55 11.04
N ASN A 32 -10.94 -3.60 11.86
CA ASN A 32 -10.57 -2.55 12.81
C ASN A 32 -10.20 -1.23 12.11
N LEU A 33 -9.58 -1.27 10.91
CA LEU A 33 -9.28 -0.08 10.12
C LEU A 33 -10.56 0.64 9.67
N LYS A 34 -11.66 -0.07 9.45
CA LYS A 34 -12.95 0.52 9.05
C LYS A 34 -13.51 1.47 10.12
N TYR A 35 -13.24 1.19 11.39
CA TYR A 35 -13.68 2.03 12.52
C TYR A 35 -12.79 3.27 12.68
N LYS A 36 -11.46 3.12 12.51
CA LYS A 36 -10.51 4.25 12.58
C LYS A 36 -10.69 5.23 11.42
N TYR A 37 -10.92 4.72 10.22
CA TYR A 37 -11.23 5.51 9.03
C TYR A 37 -12.74 5.61 8.86
N GLY A 38 -13.45 6.25 9.79
CA GLY A 38 -14.92 6.33 9.83
C GLY A 38 -15.59 6.75 8.51
N ASN A 39 -14.89 7.49 7.64
CA ASN A 39 -15.34 7.89 6.30
C ASN A 39 -14.93 6.91 5.18
N ARG A 40 -14.34 5.76 5.51
CA ARG A 40 -13.82 4.70 4.63
C ARG A 40 -12.88 5.20 3.52
N HIS A 41 -12.17 6.31 3.76
CA HIS A 41 -11.12 6.81 2.87
C HIS A 41 -9.76 6.28 3.32
N PHE A 42 -9.27 5.23 2.66
CA PHE A 42 -7.95 4.67 2.95
C PHE A 42 -6.83 5.47 2.27
N TRP A 43 -7.04 5.85 1.00
CA TRP A 43 -6.07 6.63 0.23
C TRP A 43 -6.44 8.12 0.19
N CYS A 44 -5.43 8.99 0.06
CA CYS A 44 -5.65 10.41 -0.24
C CYS A 44 -6.28 10.59 -1.64
N ARG A 45 -6.86 11.76 -1.93
CA ARG A 45 -7.53 12.02 -3.23
C ARG A 45 -6.55 12.01 -4.41
N GLY A 46 -5.35 12.56 -4.23
CA GLY A 46 -4.31 12.68 -5.26
C GLY A 46 -3.52 11.40 -5.52
N TYR A 47 -2.69 11.45 -6.56
CA TYR A 47 -1.63 10.48 -6.83
C TYR A 47 -0.56 11.17 -7.69
N TYR A 48 0.68 10.71 -7.57
CA TYR A 48 1.79 11.13 -8.42
C TYR A 48 2.11 10.03 -9.42
N VAL A 49 2.41 10.40 -10.66
CA VAL A 49 2.83 9.48 -11.71
C VAL A 49 3.90 10.14 -12.56
N ASP A 50 4.92 9.36 -12.92
CA ASP A 50 5.94 9.75 -13.87
C ASP A 50 6.16 8.63 -14.89
N THR A 51 6.50 9.01 -16.12
CA THR A 51 6.71 8.07 -17.23
C THR A 51 8.16 7.61 -17.26
N VAL A 52 8.37 6.30 -17.20
CA VAL A 52 9.71 5.72 -17.25
C VAL A 52 10.06 5.33 -18.68
N GLY A 53 11.18 5.86 -19.17
CA GLY A 53 11.78 5.50 -20.45
C GLY A 53 12.94 4.50 -20.31
N ARG A 54 14.14 4.90 -20.78
CA ARG A 54 15.31 4.03 -20.91
C ARG A 54 15.90 3.51 -19.58
N ASN A 55 15.69 4.22 -18.46
CA ASN A 55 16.30 3.91 -17.17
C ASN A 55 15.52 2.88 -16.31
N LYS A 56 14.69 2.04 -16.94
CA LYS A 56 13.79 1.09 -16.24
C LYS A 56 14.54 0.16 -15.27
N THR A 57 15.72 -0.32 -15.64
CA THR A 57 16.52 -1.26 -14.85
C THR A 57 17.00 -0.63 -13.55
N ALA A 58 17.54 0.59 -13.62
CA ALA A 58 17.99 1.33 -12.45
C ALA A 58 16.84 1.62 -11.47
N ILE A 59 15.69 2.06 -11.99
CA ILE A 59 14.50 2.35 -11.17
C ILE A 59 13.94 1.08 -10.53
N THR A 60 13.95 -0.04 -11.26
CA THR A 60 13.50 -1.33 -10.71
C THR A 60 14.39 -1.75 -9.54
N LYS A 61 15.72 -1.70 -9.73
CA LYS A 61 16.68 -2.03 -8.68
C LYS A 61 16.55 -1.11 -7.47
N TYR A 62 16.35 0.19 -7.70
CA TYR A 62 16.13 1.16 -6.63
C TYR A 62 14.88 0.82 -5.80
N ILE A 63 13.75 0.53 -6.45
CA ILE A 63 12.51 0.14 -5.76
C ILE A 63 12.70 -1.16 -4.97
N GLN A 64 13.41 -2.14 -5.52
CA GLN A 64 13.67 -3.40 -4.82
C GLN A 64 14.51 -3.19 -3.57
N ASN A 65 15.56 -2.37 -3.65
CA ASN A 65 16.41 -2.06 -2.50
C ASN A 65 15.62 -1.33 -1.41
N GLN A 66 14.78 -0.36 -1.77
CA GLN A 66 13.91 0.35 -0.82
C GLN A 66 12.94 -0.59 -0.11
N LEU A 67 12.30 -1.51 -0.86
CA LEU A 67 11.42 -2.52 -0.24
C LEU A 67 12.18 -3.46 0.69
N GLN A 68 13.43 -3.79 0.37
CA GLN A 68 14.27 -4.63 1.22
C GLN A 68 14.70 -3.88 2.49
N GLU A 69 15.07 -2.61 2.37
CA GLU A 69 15.38 -1.72 3.50
C GLU A 69 14.16 -1.57 4.43
N ASP A 70 12.97 -1.30 3.88
CA ASP A 70 11.72 -1.21 4.63
C ASP A 70 11.39 -2.53 5.37
N GLN A 71 11.72 -3.68 4.75
CA GLN A 71 11.53 -5.00 5.35
C GLN A 71 12.47 -5.22 6.54
N ILE A 72 13.74 -4.86 6.38
CA ILE A 72 14.78 -4.98 7.42
C ILE A 72 14.48 -4.04 8.58
N ALA A 73 13.95 -2.85 8.30
CA ALA A 73 13.53 -1.88 9.30
C ALA A 73 12.27 -2.29 10.09
N GLU A 74 11.72 -3.50 9.87
CA GLU A 74 10.43 -3.98 10.38
C GLU A 74 9.25 -3.01 10.12
N GLN A 75 9.38 -2.03 9.21
CA GLN A 75 8.28 -1.13 8.88
C GLN A 75 7.19 -1.82 8.06
N ILE A 76 7.54 -2.87 7.31
CA ILE A 76 6.57 -3.65 6.53
C ILE A 76 5.73 -4.57 7.43
N SER A 77 6.32 -5.04 8.52
CA SER A 77 5.62 -5.78 9.57
C SER A 77 5.94 -5.12 10.90
N ILE A 78 5.36 -3.94 11.16
CA ILE A 78 5.24 -3.53 12.56
C ILE A 78 4.48 -4.68 13.22
N LYS A 79 5.18 -5.51 13.98
CA LYS A 79 4.54 -6.41 14.93
C LYS A 79 3.91 -5.47 15.92
N GLU A 80 2.63 -5.19 15.71
CA GLU A 80 1.80 -4.48 16.66
C GLU A 80 1.77 -5.36 17.93
N TYR A 81 2.73 -5.14 18.85
CA TYR A 81 2.76 -5.82 20.17
C TYR A 81 1.57 -5.39 21.02
N ILE A 82 1.12 -4.16 20.76
CA ILE A 82 -0.09 -3.54 21.27
C ILE A 82 -0.90 -3.21 20.02
N ASP A 83 -2.12 -3.72 19.98
CA ASP A 83 -3.09 -3.40 18.94
C ASP A 83 -3.31 -1.88 18.97
N PRO A 84 -2.91 -1.12 17.94
CA PRO A 84 -3.00 0.34 17.91
C PRO A 84 -4.46 0.84 17.74
N PHE A 85 -5.43 -0.08 17.76
CA PHE A 85 -6.85 0.17 17.69
C PHE A 85 -7.57 -0.08 19.03
N THR A 86 -7.10 -1.01 19.88
CA THR A 86 -7.74 -1.35 21.19
C THR A 86 -6.87 -1.04 22.41
N GLY A 87 -5.54 -0.92 22.24
CA GLY A 87 -4.60 -0.77 23.35
C GLY A 87 -4.26 -2.09 24.06
N GLU A 88 -4.83 -3.21 23.61
CA GLU A 88 -4.56 -4.53 24.18
C GLU A 88 -3.33 -5.20 23.55
N GLN A 89 -2.65 -6.07 24.29
CA GLN A 89 -1.50 -6.81 23.76
C GLN A 89 -1.94 -7.89 22.76
N VAL A 90 -1.32 -7.92 21.59
CA VAL A 90 -1.62 -8.93 20.56
C VAL A 90 -1.07 -10.28 21.03
N LYS A 91 -1.97 -11.18 21.44
CA LYS A 91 -1.60 -12.53 21.88
C LYS A 91 -0.98 -13.32 20.74
N ARG A 92 0.31 -13.62 20.88
CA ARG A 92 1.06 -14.46 19.95
C ARG A 92 0.42 -15.85 19.90
N ARG A 93 -0.21 -16.22 18.78
CA ARG A 93 -0.64 -17.61 18.57
C ARG A 93 0.63 -18.47 18.45
N LYS A 94 0.76 -19.45 19.36
CA LYS A 94 1.81 -20.46 19.35
C LYS A 94 1.71 -21.33 18.11
#